data_AF-A0A8J2RLD2-F1
#
_entry.id   AF-A0A8J2RLD2-F1
#
_cell.length_a   1.000
_cell.length_b   1.000
_cell.length_c   1.000
_cell.angle_alpha   90.00
_cell.angle_beta   90.00
_cell.angle_gamma   90.00
#
_symmetry.space_group_name_H-M   'P 1'
#
loop_
_entity.id
_entity.type
_entity.pdbx_description
1 polymer ?
#
loop_
_entity_poly.entity_id
_entity_poly.type
_entity_poly.pdbx_seq_one_letter_code
_entity_poly.pdbx_strand_id
1 'polypeptide(L)'
;MASSSQSSEECNRLVFEAVNENSTSKFALAKSSYSVIQLLTSLIQRNDNGETPLVVAMKKKFFPVIDELINWMSSNNVYNKEDFKPMFLIVINEIAHHIPLMELIEYLIKDLNCSDNLGNALCFHFIGQVFIDSTSFTQQDKIIALELFGAIKFFIPANLPLGMFCWEEAMNLRYLPQDSDTLLPKELDVYVPSEAFSVVFGSAVEVMSIEELGLLQQDGIDSLCSQLEFNLFNRRLQIQALLVIRRISVQANLEYLHWLYLEKLFVFGCMISEQSISNFSGDGKILMSICQLIMEQMAGFDKKIIPRKFSIVFFETIQLMSAFFLSTMDKIQSNRPDFYAYLMIPTKFISSIHYDYFDSFIGREAQDRRLFVAHVCYYLFFLNQISPQLSNEEKQKLEEHYSQFIRNFSPERTTTVLHLVFKGKSILQINTENYEVLQTLKLVLKLGADPKAIDEMGRTPLHILAGLKKLHLEEYMLAFKELVDAESHLDSAADDGETVLSILKKTLKKYRNNYVHPYFVSLINTVHPLSCYAARVIRRHGIPFDGDRIPVHLQSLIACHSAKDFDD
;
A
#
# COMPACT_ATOMS: atom_id res chain seq x y z
N MET A 1 -0.73 -38.18 -43.42
CA MET A 1 -1.95 -38.06 -42.60
C MET A 1 -1.84 -38.76 -41.25
N ALA A 2 -1.22 -39.96 -41.12
CA ALA A 2 -1.04 -40.63 -39.82
C ALA A 2 0.01 -39.96 -38.89
N SER A 3 1.03 -39.27 -39.42
CA SER A 3 2.07 -38.59 -38.61
C SER A 3 1.63 -37.23 -38.04
N SER A 4 0.65 -36.56 -38.67
CA SER A 4 0.12 -35.28 -38.19
C SER A 4 -0.90 -35.45 -37.06
N SER A 5 -1.61 -36.58 -37.00
CA SER A 5 -2.57 -36.86 -35.92
C SER A 5 -1.87 -37.25 -34.62
N GLN A 6 -0.84 -38.11 -34.67
CA GLN A 6 -0.05 -38.49 -33.49
C GLN A 6 0.68 -37.29 -32.86
N SER A 7 1.24 -36.39 -33.68
CA SER A 7 1.90 -35.18 -33.16
C SER A 7 0.92 -34.18 -32.53
N SER A 8 -0.34 -34.13 -33.00
CA SER A 8 -1.37 -33.29 -32.39
C SER A 8 -1.83 -33.86 -31.04
N GLU A 9 -2.01 -35.17 -30.93
CA GLU A 9 -2.44 -35.83 -29.70
C GLU A 9 -1.40 -35.72 -28.59
N GLU A 10 -0.11 -35.81 -28.94
CA GLU A 10 0.98 -35.62 -27.99
C GLU A 10 1.13 -34.16 -27.54
N CYS A 11 0.86 -33.20 -28.44
CA CYS A 11 0.76 -31.79 -28.11
C CYS A 11 -0.36 -31.54 -27.07
N ASN A 12 -1.53 -32.17 -27.27
CA ASN A 12 -2.67 -32.05 -26.34
C ASN A 12 -2.32 -32.57 -24.95
N ARG A 13 -1.73 -33.77 -24.88
CA ARG A 13 -1.30 -34.37 -23.62
C ARG A 13 -0.33 -33.45 -22.88
N LEU A 14 0.66 -32.90 -23.57
CA LEU A 14 1.70 -32.08 -22.95
C LEU A 14 1.17 -30.74 -22.45
N VAL A 15 0.21 -30.11 -23.15
CA VAL A 15 -0.47 -28.89 -22.70
C VAL A 15 -1.36 -29.16 -21.48
N PHE A 16 -2.15 -30.25 -21.49
CA PHE A 16 -2.96 -30.63 -20.33
C PHE A 16 -2.11 -31.04 -19.12
N GLU A 17 -0.96 -31.68 -19.31
CA GLU A 17 0.00 -31.95 -18.23
C GLU A 17 0.57 -30.65 -17.65
N ALA A 18 0.97 -29.71 -18.50
CA ALA A 18 1.47 -28.40 -18.06
C ALA A 18 0.45 -27.67 -17.18
N VAL A 19 -0.82 -27.68 -17.59
CA VAL A 19 -1.92 -27.12 -16.80
C VAL A 19 -2.16 -27.88 -15.51
N ASN A 20 -2.26 -29.21 -15.57
CA ASN A 20 -2.60 -30.01 -14.39
C ASN A 20 -1.56 -29.93 -13.27
N GLU A 21 -0.31 -29.62 -13.62
CA GLU A 21 0.80 -29.49 -12.69
C GLU A 21 1.17 -28.03 -12.37
N ASN A 22 0.44 -27.04 -12.90
CA ASN A 22 0.80 -25.62 -12.80
C ASN A 22 2.25 -25.32 -13.24
N SER A 23 2.70 -25.95 -14.33
CA SER A 23 4.08 -25.90 -14.82
C SER A 23 4.24 -25.03 -16.07
N THR A 24 4.74 -23.80 -15.89
CA THR A 24 5.11 -22.90 -17.00
C THR A 24 6.26 -23.46 -17.84
N SER A 25 7.16 -24.23 -17.23
CA SER A 25 8.27 -24.88 -17.94
C SER A 25 7.79 -25.97 -18.89
N LYS A 26 6.80 -26.79 -18.50
CA LYS A 26 6.17 -27.76 -19.41
C LYS A 26 5.44 -27.09 -20.56
N PHE A 27 4.76 -25.97 -20.29
CA PHE A 27 4.15 -25.21 -21.38
C PHE A 27 5.21 -24.58 -22.31
N ALA A 28 6.33 -24.10 -21.77
CA ALA A 28 7.47 -23.63 -22.56
C ALA A 28 8.09 -24.74 -23.44
N LEU A 29 8.15 -25.96 -22.94
CA LEU A 29 8.54 -27.12 -23.74
C LEU A 29 7.55 -27.34 -24.90
N ALA A 30 6.24 -27.29 -24.63
CA ALA A 30 5.21 -27.38 -25.68
C ALA A 30 5.43 -26.32 -26.77
N LYS A 31 5.68 -25.07 -26.38
CA LYS A 31 5.96 -23.95 -27.28
C LYS A 31 7.18 -24.19 -28.18
N SER A 32 8.22 -24.82 -27.64
CA SER A 32 9.45 -25.11 -28.39
C SER A 32 9.33 -26.33 -29.31
N SER A 33 8.39 -27.25 -29.02
CA SER A 33 8.28 -28.56 -29.67
C SER A 33 7.19 -28.63 -30.74
N TYR A 34 6.21 -27.74 -30.70
CA TYR A 34 5.04 -27.80 -31.58
C TYR A 34 4.80 -26.48 -32.32
N SER A 35 4.16 -26.57 -33.49
CA SER A 35 3.76 -25.38 -34.24
C SER A 35 2.64 -24.60 -33.53
N VAL A 36 2.53 -23.30 -33.83
CA VAL A 36 1.48 -22.43 -33.30
C VAL A 36 0.08 -23.02 -33.56
N ILE A 37 -0.17 -23.56 -34.75
CA ILE A 37 -1.47 -24.18 -35.12
C ILE A 37 -1.77 -25.41 -34.24
N GLN A 38 -0.78 -26.26 -33.97
CA GLN A 38 -0.97 -27.44 -33.12
C GLN A 38 -1.25 -27.05 -31.66
N LEU A 39 -0.51 -26.08 -31.14
CA LEU A 39 -0.73 -25.54 -29.79
C LEU A 39 -2.10 -24.88 -29.65
N LEU A 40 -2.52 -24.11 -30.65
CA LEU A 40 -3.87 -23.52 -30.66
C LEU A 40 -4.96 -24.58 -30.72
N THR A 41 -4.79 -25.60 -31.57
CA THR A 41 -5.73 -26.72 -31.66
C THR A 41 -5.86 -27.42 -30.30
N SER A 42 -4.73 -27.60 -29.60
CA SER A 42 -4.66 -28.17 -28.26
C SER A 42 -5.39 -27.35 -27.20
N LEU A 43 -5.28 -26.02 -27.25
CA LEU A 43 -5.98 -25.13 -26.31
C LEU A 43 -7.51 -25.14 -26.44
N ILE A 44 -8.03 -25.55 -27.60
CA ILE A 44 -9.48 -25.67 -27.85
C ILE A 44 -9.99 -27.09 -27.60
N GLN A 45 -9.08 -28.08 -27.55
CA GLN A 45 -9.50 -29.45 -27.27
C GLN A 45 -10.01 -29.62 -25.84
N ARG A 46 -11.02 -30.47 -25.70
CA ARG A 46 -11.63 -30.80 -24.42
C ARG A 46 -11.03 -32.09 -23.88
N ASN A 47 -10.81 -32.13 -22.57
CA ASN A 47 -10.52 -33.36 -21.84
C ASN A 47 -11.80 -34.22 -21.71
N ASP A 48 -11.68 -35.37 -21.03
CA ASP A 48 -12.79 -36.30 -20.79
C ASP A 48 -13.95 -35.67 -19.98
N ASN A 49 -13.69 -34.59 -19.25
CA ASN A 49 -14.70 -33.83 -18.51
C ASN A 49 -15.35 -32.72 -19.35
N GLY A 50 -14.98 -32.59 -20.63
CA GLY A 50 -15.47 -31.53 -21.51
C GLY A 50 -14.77 -30.18 -21.31
N GLU A 51 -13.64 -30.13 -20.60
CA GLU A 51 -12.95 -28.88 -20.22
C GLU A 51 -11.74 -28.61 -21.12
N THR A 52 -11.55 -27.36 -21.53
CA THR A 52 -10.32 -26.90 -22.19
C THR A 52 -9.17 -26.76 -21.17
N PRO A 53 -7.89 -26.78 -21.61
CA PRO A 53 -6.75 -26.57 -20.72
C PRO A 53 -6.86 -25.28 -19.91
N LEU A 54 -7.37 -24.21 -20.52
CA LEU A 54 -7.54 -22.93 -19.85
C LEU A 54 -8.60 -23.00 -18.74
N VAL A 55 -9.72 -23.68 -18.97
CA VAL A 55 -10.75 -23.92 -17.94
C VAL A 55 -10.21 -24.70 -16.75
N VAL A 56 -9.40 -25.74 -17.00
CA VAL A 56 -8.77 -26.53 -15.93
C VAL A 56 -7.82 -25.66 -15.10
N ALA A 57 -7.01 -24.82 -15.75
CA ALA A 57 -6.08 -23.92 -15.08
C ALA A 57 -6.83 -22.91 -14.18
N MET A 58 -7.93 -22.35 -14.69
CA MET A 58 -8.74 -21.37 -13.95
C MET A 58 -9.50 -21.99 -12.77
N LYS A 59 -10.14 -23.16 -12.95
CA LYS A 59 -10.81 -23.88 -11.84
C LYS A 59 -9.84 -24.18 -10.69
N LYS A 60 -8.58 -24.51 -11.01
CA LYS A 60 -7.53 -24.80 -10.03
C LYS A 60 -6.81 -23.54 -9.52
N LYS A 61 -7.15 -22.35 -10.01
CA LYS A 61 -6.51 -21.06 -9.67
C LYS A 61 -4.98 -21.09 -9.86
N PHE A 62 -4.53 -21.73 -10.93
CA PHE A 62 -3.11 -21.93 -11.27
C PHE A 62 -2.53 -20.75 -12.05
N PHE A 63 -2.50 -19.58 -11.41
CA PHE A 63 -2.13 -18.30 -12.02
C PHE A 63 -0.89 -18.32 -12.93
N PRO A 64 0.27 -18.89 -12.54
CA PRO A 64 1.46 -18.88 -13.38
C PRO A 64 1.24 -19.48 -14.79
N VAL A 65 0.49 -20.58 -14.88
CA VAL A 65 0.17 -21.18 -16.18
C VAL A 65 -0.91 -20.42 -16.92
N ILE A 66 -1.91 -19.86 -16.22
CA ILE A 66 -2.96 -19.08 -16.89
C ILE A 66 -2.34 -17.84 -17.56
N ASP A 67 -1.47 -17.12 -16.86
CA ASP A 67 -0.79 -15.93 -17.36
C ASP A 67 0.10 -16.29 -18.57
N GLU A 68 0.82 -17.40 -18.50
CA GLU A 68 1.64 -17.90 -19.60
C GLU A 68 0.81 -18.28 -20.84
N LEU A 69 -0.35 -18.92 -20.65
CA LEU A 69 -1.30 -19.26 -21.71
C LEU A 69 -1.85 -18.01 -22.39
N ILE A 70 -2.35 -17.05 -21.60
CA ILE A 70 -2.93 -15.80 -22.12
C ILE A 70 -1.87 -14.97 -22.83
N ASN A 71 -0.70 -14.76 -22.22
CA ASN A 71 0.38 -14.01 -22.84
C ASN A 71 0.85 -14.64 -24.14
N TRP A 72 0.92 -15.97 -24.19
CA TRP A 72 1.29 -16.68 -25.41
C TRP A 72 0.22 -16.50 -26.52
N MET A 73 -1.06 -16.65 -26.20
CA MET A 73 -2.15 -16.41 -27.16
C MET A 73 -2.14 -14.96 -27.68
N SER A 74 -1.87 -14.00 -26.82
CA SER A 74 -1.79 -12.56 -27.15
C SER A 74 -0.55 -12.20 -27.98
N SER A 75 0.58 -12.90 -27.76
CA SER A 75 1.87 -12.58 -28.39
C SER A 75 2.07 -13.21 -29.76
N ASN A 76 1.44 -14.35 -30.06
CA ASN A 76 1.66 -15.11 -31.31
C ASN A 76 0.77 -14.65 -32.48
N ASN A 77 0.63 -13.33 -32.62
CA ASN A 77 -0.04 -12.61 -33.71
C ASN A 77 0.39 -13.10 -35.10
N VAL A 78 -0.31 -14.08 -35.66
CA VAL A 78 -0.19 -14.46 -37.07
C VAL A 78 -1.50 -14.10 -37.80
N TYR A 79 -1.49 -12.89 -38.36
CA TYR A 79 -2.18 -12.44 -39.58
C TYR A 79 -3.71 -12.33 -39.71
N ASN A 80 -4.58 -12.75 -38.79
CA ASN A 80 -6.00 -12.33 -38.83
C ASN A 80 -6.67 -12.42 -37.45
N LYS A 81 -6.95 -11.26 -36.84
CA LYS A 81 -7.52 -11.17 -35.49
C LYS A 81 -8.95 -11.68 -35.38
N GLU A 82 -9.69 -11.78 -36.50
CA GLU A 82 -11.06 -12.29 -36.52
C GLU A 82 -11.14 -13.81 -36.38
N ASP A 83 -10.14 -14.56 -36.86
CA ASP A 83 -10.13 -16.03 -36.82
C ASP A 83 -9.98 -16.58 -35.38
N PHE A 84 -9.50 -15.75 -34.44
CA PHE A 84 -9.30 -16.11 -33.04
C PHE A 84 -10.46 -15.71 -32.11
N LYS A 85 -11.38 -14.87 -32.60
CA LYS A 85 -12.58 -14.45 -31.88
C LYS A 85 -13.44 -15.63 -31.39
N PRO A 86 -13.68 -16.67 -32.21
CA PRO A 86 -14.42 -17.84 -31.76
C PRO A 86 -13.73 -18.58 -30.61
N MET A 87 -12.39 -18.63 -30.58
CA MET A 87 -11.64 -19.38 -29.57
C MET A 87 -11.84 -18.78 -28.18
N PHE A 88 -11.56 -17.50 -28.00
CA PHE A 88 -11.77 -16.90 -26.68
C PHE A 88 -13.25 -16.74 -26.35
N LEU A 89 -14.14 -16.62 -27.33
CA LEU A 89 -15.59 -16.68 -27.08
C LEU A 89 -15.97 -18.03 -26.47
N ILE A 90 -15.45 -19.14 -27.00
CA ILE A 90 -15.64 -20.47 -26.40
C ILE A 90 -15.07 -20.51 -24.99
N VAL A 91 -13.84 -20.03 -24.78
CA VAL A 91 -13.20 -20.06 -23.45
C VAL A 91 -13.96 -19.19 -22.44
N ILE A 92 -14.25 -17.93 -22.75
CA ILE A 92 -14.97 -17.03 -21.83
C ILE A 92 -16.37 -17.55 -21.54
N ASN A 93 -17.09 -18.06 -22.55
CA ASN A 93 -18.38 -18.71 -22.33
C ASN A 93 -18.23 -19.90 -21.37
N GLU A 94 -17.27 -20.80 -21.59
CA GLU A 94 -17.03 -21.92 -20.69
C GLU A 94 -16.65 -21.50 -19.27
N ILE A 95 -15.80 -20.48 -19.13
CA ILE A 95 -15.42 -19.95 -17.82
C ILE A 95 -16.63 -19.35 -17.12
N ALA A 96 -17.48 -18.62 -17.84
CA ALA A 96 -18.71 -18.04 -17.31
C ALA A 96 -19.66 -19.08 -16.70
N HIS A 97 -19.67 -20.31 -17.24
CA HIS A 97 -20.45 -21.42 -16.67
C HIS A 97 -19.85 -22.01 -15.40
N HIS A 98 -18.59 -21.71 -15.08
CA HIS A 98 -17.84 -22.36 -14.01
C HIS A 98 -17.34 -21.41 -12.93
N ILE A 99 -17.23 -20.11 -13.21
CA ILE A 99 -16.68 -19.09 -12.32
C ILE A 99 -17.63 -17.88 -12.36
N PRO A 100 -18.00 -17.29 -11.21
CA PRO A 100 -18.79 -16.06 -11.18
C PRO A 100 -18.12 -14.93 -11.97
N LEU A 101 -18.92 -14.10 -12.65
CA LEU A 101 -18.45 -12.95 -13.44
C LEU A 101 -17.39 -12.13 -12.70
N MET A 102 -17.59 -11.91 -11.40
CA MET A 102 -16.76 -11.03 -10.60
C MET A 102 -15.40 -11.63 -10.28
N GLU A 103 -15.32 -12.96 -10.11
CA GLU A 103 -14.04 -13.67 -10.03
C GLU A 103 -13.32 -13.68 -11.38
N LEU A 104 -14.06 -13.76 -12.49
CA LEU A 104 -13.51 -13.64 -13.84
C LEU A 104 -12.98 -12.22 -14.10
N ILE A 105 -13.72 -11.18 -13.72
CA ILE A 105 -13.32 -9.78 -13.84
C ILE A 105 -12.09 -9.52 -12.97
N GLU A 106 -12.06 -10.00 -11.73
CA GLU A 106 -10.85 -9.91 -10.88
C GLU A 106 -9.64 -10.57 -11.54
N TYR A 107 -9.83 -11.78 -12.09
CA TYR A 107 -8.78 -12.50 -12.79
C TYR A 107 -8.27 -11.71 -13.99
N LEU A 108 -9.19 -11.29 -14.86
CA LEU A 108 -8.85 -10.55 -16.06
C LEU A 108 -8.09 -9.29 -15.68
N ILE A 109 -8.57 -8.48 -14.71
CA ILE A 109 -8.00 -7.19 -14.30
C ILE A 109 -6.58 -7.29 -13.73
N LYS A 110 -6.24 -8.38 -13.04
CA LYS A 110 -4.93 -8.54 -12.36
C LYS A 110 -3.74 -8.43 -13.33
N ASP A 111 -3.87 -8.92 -14.55
CA ASP A 111 -2.83 -8.83 -15.59
C ASP A 111 -2.84 -7.47 -16.33
N LEU A 112 -3.92 -6.69 -16.18
CA LEU A 112 -4.20 -5.45 -16.93
C LEU A 112 -3.53 -4.21 -16.31
N ASN A 113 -2.98 -4.35 -15.10
CA ASN A 113 -2.25 -3.31 -14.37
C ASN A 113 -0.73 -3.29 -14.69
N CYS A 114 -0.19 -4.21 -15.51
CA CYS A 114 1.26 -4.46 -15.55
C CYS A 114 2.05 -4.04 -16.81
N SER A 115 1.47 -3.53 -17.91
CA SER A 115 2.31 -3.05 -19.02
C SER A 115 1.62 -2.17 -20.09
N ASP A 116 2.35 -1.13 -20.53
CA ASP A 116 1.99 -0.15 -21.56
C ASP A 116 2.10 -0.66 -23.01
N ASN A 117 2.17 -1.98 -23.22
CA ASN A 117 2.47 -2.53 -24.55
C ASN A 117 1.23 -2.62 -25.45
N LEU A 118 1.40 -2.24 -26.73
CA LEU A 118 0.40 -2.25 -27.81
C LEU A 118 -0.34 -3.60 -27.98
N GLY A 119 0.32 -4.72 -27.65
CA GLY A 119 -0.29 -6.06 -27.67
C GLY A 119 -1.50 -6.18 -26.74
N ASN A 120 -1.47 -5.51 -25.58
CA ASN A 120 -2.54 -5.60 -24.59
C ASN A 120 -3.79 -4.84 -25.03
N ALA A 121 -3.65 -3.64 -25.62
CA ALA A 121 -4.77 -2.83 -26.12
C ALA A 121 -5.71 -3.61 -27.06
N LEU A 122 -5.13 -4.49 -27.87
CA LEU A 122 -5.86 -5.36 -28.80
C LEU A 122 -6.56 -6.52 -28.08
N CYS A 123 -5.94 -7.11 -27.05
CA CYS A 123 -6.57 -8.11 -26.20
C CYS A 123 -7.81 -7.57 -25.49
N PHE A 124 -7.83 -6.29 -25.10
CA PHE A 124 -9.00 -5.69 -24.45
C PHE A 124 -10.17 -5.42 -25.38
N HIS A 125 -9.91 -4.85 -26.57
CA HIS A 125 -10.96 -4.67 -27.58
C HIS A 125 -11.64 -6.01 -27.84
N PHE A 126 -10.79 -7.02 -27.95
CA PHE A 126 -11.19 -8.40 -28.13
C PHE A 126 -11.98 -8.95 -26.92
N ILE A 127 -11.52 -8.76 -25.68
CA ILE A 127 -12.24 -9.20 -24.47
C ILE A 127 -13.61 -8.52 -24.37
N GLY A 128 -13.67 -7.19 -24.57
CA GLY A 128 -14.94 -6.44 -24.58
C GLY A 128 -15.92 -7.00 -25.62
N GLN A 129 -15.43 -7.26 -26.84
CA GLN A 129 -16.24 -7.89 -27.88
C GLN A 129 -16.70 -9.30 -27.51
N VAL A 130 -15.85 -10.09 -26.84
CA VAL A 130 -16.25 -11.43 -26.38
C VAL A 130 -17.36 -11.36 -25.33
N PHE A 131 -17.33 -10.39 -24.41
CA PHE A 131 -18.44 -10.18 -23.48
C PHE A 131 -19.74 -9.81 -24.20
N ILE A 132 -19.66 -8.94 -25.22
CA ILE A 132 -20.81 -8.56 -26.05
C ILE A 132 -21.41 -9.79 -26.74
N ASP A 133 -20.57 -10.59 -27.40
CA ASP A 133 -20.97 -11.76 -28.19
C ASP A 133 -21.33 -12.99 -27.34
N SER A 134 -20.97 -12.99 -26.05
CA SER A 134 -21.22 -14.10 -25.13
C SER A 134 -22.71 -14.34 -24.94
N THR A 135 -23.13 -15.60 -25.01
CA THR A 135 -24.49 -16.03 -24.64
C THR A 135 -24.62 -16.45 -23.18
N SER A 136 -23.50 -16.48 -22.45
CA SER A 136 -23.42 -17.01 -21.07
C SER A 136 -23.63 -15.95 -20.00
N PHE A 137 -23.53 -14.67 -20.37
CA PHE A 137 -23.71 -13.54 -19.46
C PHE A 137 -25.06 -12.85 -19.69
N THR A 138 -25.68 -12.42 -18.58
CA THR A 138 -26.88 -11.57 -18.66
C THR A 138 -26.55 -10.21 -19.25
N GLN A 139 -27.55 -9.46 -19.71
CA GLN A 139 -27.37 -8.08 -20.17
C GLN A 139 -26.68 -7.21 -19.10
N GLN A 140 -27.09 -7.36 -17.84
CA GLN A 140 -26.49 -6.64 -16.71
C GLN A 140 -25.01 -7.02 -16.50
N ASP A 141 -24.67 -8.30 -16.61
CA ASP A 141 -23.28 -8.78 -16.48
C ASP A 141 -22.37 -8.16 -17.55
N LYS A 142 -22.84 -8.13 -18.81
CA LYS A 142 -22.12 -7.51 -19.93
C LYS A 142 -21.88 -6.02 -19.68
N ILE A 143 -22.92 -5.31 -19.25
CA ILE A 143 -22.85 -3.89 -18.93
C ILE A 143 -21.81 -3.64 -17.82
N ILE A 144 -21.86 -4.40 -16.72
CA ILE A 144 -20.92 -4.26 -15.59
C ILE A 144 -19.47 -4.49 -16.07
N ALA A 145 -19.24 -5.54 -16.85
CA ALA A 145 -17.91 -5.86 -17.36
C ALA A 145 -17.35 -4.73 -18.24
N LEU A 146 -18.13 -4.25 -19.20
CA LEU A 146 -17.74 -3.18 -20.11
C LEU A 146 -17.50 -1.84 -19.38
N GLU A 147 -18.37 -1.48 -18.43
CA GLU A 147 -18.20 -0.27 -17.62
C GLU A 147 -16.90 -0.32 -16.80
N LEU A 148 -16.61 -1.46 -16.15
CA LEU A 148 -15.37 -1.65 -15.38
C LEU A 148 -14.13 -1.65 -16.27
N PHE A 149 -14.14 -2.35 -17.41
CA PHE A 149 -13.01 -2.34 -18.34
C PHE A 149 -12.74 -0.94 -18.87
N GLY A 150 -13.78 -0.20 -19.24
CA GLY A 150 -13.64 1.18 -19.69
C GLY A 150 -13.05 2.09 -18.61
N ALA A 151 -13.56 1.98 -17.38
CA ALA A 151 -13.10 2.77 -16.25
C ALA A 151 -11.61 2.56 -15.95
N ILE A 152 -11.14 1.31 -15.96
CA ILE A 152 -9.73 0.97 -15.70
C ILE A 152 -8.82 1.54 -16.79
N LYS A 153 -9.29 1.59 -18.05
CA LYS A 153 -8.48 2.08 -19.18
C LYS A 153 -8.23 3.57 -19.15
N PHE A 154 -9.09 4.36 -18.53
CA PHE A 154 -8.88 5.81 -18.40
C PHE A 154 -7.71 6.19 -17.47
N PHE A 155 -7.14 5.23 -16.75
CA PHE A 155 -5.89 5.39 -16.01
C PHE A 155 -4.63 5.10 -16.84
N ILE A 156 -4.77 4.76 -18.12
CA ILE A 156 -3.66 4.54 -19.05
C ILE A 156 -3.92 5.37 -20.31
N PRO A 157 -3.25 6.53 -20.51
CA PRO A 157 -3.57 7.46 -21.60
C PRO A 157 -3.59 6.83 -23.00
N ALA A 158 -2.72 5.86 -23.27
CA ALA A 158 -2.66 5.15 -24.55
C ALA A 158 -3.93 4.32 -24.87
N ASN A 159 -4.79 4.06 -23.88
CA ASN A 159 -5.96 3.18 -23.99
C ASN A 159 -7.30 3.94 -23.97
N LEU A 160 -7.29 5.27 -24.11
CA LEU A 160 -8.49 6.11 -24.11
C LEU A 160 -9.57 5.66 -25.11
N PRO A 161 -9.24 5.37 -26.40
CA PRO A 161 -10.26 5.00 -27.40
C PRO A 161 -10.96 3.69 -27.06
N LEU A 162 -10.22 2.75 -26.48
CA LEU A 162 -10.74 1.46 -26.04
C LEU A 162 -11.66 1.61 -24.83
N GLY A 163 -11.33 2.50 -23.89
CA GLY A 163 -12.21 2.79 -22.77
C GLY A 163 -13.54 3.38 -23.22
N MET A 164 -13.49 4.30 -24.19
CA MET A 164 -14.68 4.89 -24.82
C MET A 164 -15.54 3.85 -25.54
N PHE A 165 -14.93 2.96 -26.32
CA PHE A 165 -15.63 1.86 -26.99
C PHE A 165 -16.42 1.00 -25.99
N CYS A 166 -15.79 0.59 -24.89
CA CYS A 166 -16.48 -0.22 -23.88
C CYS A 166 -17.67 0.52 -23.26
N TRP A 167 -17.54 1.82 -22.97
CA TRP A 167 -18.64 2.60 -22.41
C TRP A 167 -19.76 2.87 -23.40
N GLU A 168 -19.44 3.06 -24.68
CA GLU A 168 -20.45 3.18 -25.75
C GLU A 168 -21.26 1.90 -25.88
N GLU A 169 -20.60 0.75 -25.92
CA GLU A 169 -21.27 -0.55 -25.98
C GLU A 169 -22.10 -0.84 -24.72
N ALA A 170 -21.62 -0.45 -23.54
CA ALA A 170 -22.40 -0.55 -22.31
C ALA A 170 -23.67 0.32 -22.35
N MET A 171 -23.57 1.55 -22.87
CA MET A 171 -24.73 2.44 -23.02
C MET A 171 -25.70 1.93 -24.08
N ASN A 172 -25.20 1.39 -25.20
CA ASN A 172 -26.01 0.73 -26.22
C ASN A 172 -26.79 -0.43 -25.60
N LEU A 173 -26.15 -1.27 -24.80
CA LEU A 173 -26.82 -2.35 -24.08
C LEU A 173 -27.85 -1.85 -23.05
N ARG A 174 -27.69 -0.66 -22.47
CA ARG A 174 -28.68 -0.10 -21.52
C ARG A 174 -29.91 0.49 -22.21
N TYR A 175 -29.73 1.17 -23.35
CA TYR A 175 -30.73 2.07 -23.94
C TYR A 175 -31.20 1.69 -25.36
N LEU A 176 -30.47 0.85 -26.09
CA LEU A 176 -30.87 0.35 -27.42
C LEU A 176 -31.38 -1.09 -27.31
N PRO A 177 -32.67 -1.37 -27.57
CA PRO A 177 -33.23 -2.72 -27.43
C PRO A 177 -32.64 -3.71 -28.45
N GLN A 178 -32.23 -4.89 -27.98
CA GLN A 178 -31.81 -6.03 -28.83
C GLN A 178 -32.81 -7.21 -28.72
N ASP A 179 -34.10 -6.96 -28.94
CA ASP A 179 -35.15 -8.01 -29.12
C ASP A 179 -35.73 -8.71 -27.87
N SER A 180 -35.30 -8.42 -26.63
CA SER A 180 -36.01 -8.87 -25.41
C SER A 180 -35.88 -7.88 -24.23
N ASP A 181 -37.01 -7.55 -23.62
CA ASP A 181 -37.22 -6.50 -22.61
C ASP A 181 -36.18 -6.46 -21.47
N THR A 182 -35.60 -5.30 -21.21
CA THR A 182 -35.85 -4.40 -20.05
C THR A 182 -34.82 -3.25 -20.14
N LEU A 183 -35.25 -1.99 -20.11
CA LEU A 183 -34.30 -0.88 -19.95
C LEU A 183 -33.64 -0.99 -18.58
N LEU A 184 -32.31 -0.97 -18.54
CA LEU A 184 -31.51 -1.00 -17.31
C LEU A 184 -30.83 0.35 -17.11
N PRO A 185 -31.58 1.43 -16.80
CA PRO A 185 -30.98 2.73 -16.57
C PRO A 185 -30.04 2.66 -15.36
N LYS A 186 -29.05 3.54 -15.34
CA LYS A 186 -28.18 3.68 -14.17
C LYS A 186 -29.00 4.14 -12.96
N GLU A 187 -28.91 3.40 -11.87
CA GLU A 187 -29.46 3.84 -10.58
C GLU A 187 -28.55 4.90 -9.98
N LEU A 188 -29.16 5.95 -9.41
CA LEU A 188 -28.43 6.99 -8.70
C LEU A 188 -27.80 6.40 -7.43
N ASP A 189 -26.49 6.56 -7.28
CA ASP A 189 -25.80 6.29 -6.02
C ASP A 189 -26.28 7.30 -4.96
N VAL A 190 -27.05 6.83 -3.97
CA VAL A 190 -27.50 7.65 -2.84
C VAL A 190 -26.38 7.70 -1.81
N TYR A 191 -25.32 8.44 -2.14
CA TYR A 191 -24.21 8.69 -1.23
C TYR A 191 -24.33 10.09 -0.62
N VAL A 192 -24.15 10.19 0.70
CA VAL A 192 -23.97 11.49 1.36
C VAL A 192 -22.49 11.87 1.23
N PRO A 193 -22.14 12.86 0.39
CA PRO A 193 -20.76 13.19 0.13
C PRO A 193 -20.08 13.72 1.39
N SER A 194 -18.92 13.15 1.73
CA SER A 194 -18.01 13.76 2.71
C SER A 194 -17.41 15.05 2.15
N GLU A 195 -16.80 15.85 3.01
CA GLU A 195 -16.09 17.06 2.56
C GLU A 195 -14.95 16.70 1.60
N ALA A 196 -14.19 15.64 1.91
CA ALA A 196 -13.15 15.12 1.04
C ALA A 196 -13.69 14.70 -0.34
N PHE A 197 -14.81 13.97 -0.36
CA PHE A 197 -15.49 13.62 -1.61
C PHE A 197 -15.86 14.87 -2.42
N SER A 198 -16.46 15.87 -1.79
CA SER A 198 -16.88 17.11 -2.45
C SER A 198 -15.70 17.88 -3.05
N VAL A 199 -14.51 17.82 -2.43
CA VAL A 199 -13.29 18.45 -2.97
C VAL A 199 -12.73 17.68 -4.16
N VAL A 200 -12.74 16.34 -4.12
CA VAL A 200 -12.18 15.50 -5.19
C VAL A 200 -13.06 15.48 -6.43
N PHE A 201 -14.37 15.31 -6.25
CA PHE A 201 -15.32 15.14 -7.35
C PHE A 201 -16.00 16.44 -7.75
N GLY A 202 -16.03 17.46 -6.89
CA GLY A 202 -16.70 18.73 -7.17
C GLY A 202 -18.19 18.52 -7.46
N SER A 203 -18.67 19.09 -8.55
CA SER A 203 -20.03 18.89 -9.07
C SER A 203 -20.13 17.79 -10.13
N ALA A 204 -19.10 16.93 -10.26
CA ALA A 204 -19.13 15.86 -11.24
C ALA A 204 -20.24 14.85 -10.91
N VAL A 205 -21.06 14.56 -11.91
CA VAL A 205 -22.06 13.50 -11.88
C VAL A 205 -21.66 12.48 -12.95
N GLU A 206 -21.93 11.21 -12.69
CA GLU A 206 -21.67 10.15 -13.67
C GLU A 206 -22.44 10.43 -14.97
N VAL A 207 -21.86 10.14 -16.13
CA VAL A 207 -22.57 10.18 -17.42
C VAL A 207 -23.74 9.19 -17.38
N MET A 208 -24.97 9.66 -17.63
CA MET A 208 -26.21 8.90 -17.49
C MET A 208 -26.89 8.57 -18.81
N SER A 209 -26.47 9.14 -19.95
CA SER A 209 -27.10 8.90 -21.25
C SER A 209 -26.09 8.75 -22.40
N ILE A 210 -26.59 8.24 -23.53
CA ILE A 210 -25.80 8.13 -24.78
C ILE A 210 -25.42 9.54 -25.30
N GLU A 211 -26.32 10.51 -25.20
CA GLU A 211 -26.06 11.89 -25.64
C GLU A 211 -24.96 12.54 -24.81
N GLU A 212 -24.97 12.38 -23.49
CA GLU A 212 -23.93 12.88 -22.60
C GLU A 212 -22.58 12.21 -22.89
N LEU A 213 -22.57 10.91 -23.19
CA LEU A 213 -21.35 10.21 -23.62
C LEU A 213 -20.83 10.76 -24.96
N GLY A 214 -21.72 11.02 -25.92
CA GLY A 214 -21.37 11.62 -27.21
C GLY A 214 -20.75 13.02 -27.05
N LEU A 215 -21.28 13.84 -26.15
CA LEU A 215 -20.69 15.14 -25.81
C LEU A 215 -19.29 14.98 -25.19
N LEU A 216 -19.11 14.00 -24.31
CA LEU A 216 -17.80 13.71 -23.71
C LEU A 216 -16.78 13.23 -24.75
N GLN A 217 -17.20 12.43 -25.73
CA GLN A 217 -16.34 12.02 -26.85
C GLN A 217 -15.93 13.21 -27.71
N GLN A 218 -16.86 14.13 -28.00
CA GLN A 218 -16.59 15.34 -28.77
C GLN A 218 -15.60 16.27 -28.06
N ASP A 219 -15.80 16.51 -26.76
CA ASP A 219 -14.88 17.26 -25.90
C ASP A 219 -13.47 16.65 -25.91
N GLY A 220 -13.39 15.31 -25.98
CA GLY A 220 -12.11 14.60 -26.14
C GLY A 220 -11.38 14.95 -27.43
N ILE A 221 -12.09 15.01 -28.56
CA ILE A 221 -11.52 15.41 -29.85
C ILE A 221 -11.02 16.86 -29.78
N ASP A 222 -11.84 17.75 -29.22
CA ASP A 222 -11.51 19.16 -29.08
C ASP A 222 -10.28 19.38 -28.16
N SER A 223 -10.13 18.54 -27.13
CA SER A 223 -9.00 18.60 -26.20
C SER A 223 -7.63 18.25 -26.79
N LEU A 224 -7.59 17.63 -27.98
CA LEU A 224 -6.34 17.32 -28.69
C LEU A 224 -5.60 18.57 -29.20
N CYS A 225 -6.22 19.75 -29.08
CA CYS A 225 -5.64 21.02 -29.49
C CYS A 225 -4.44 21.44 -28.63
N SER A 226 -4.36 21.02 -27.36
CA SER A 226 -3.22 21.32 -26.50
C SER A 226 -2.99 20.26 -25.42
N GLN A 227 -1.73 20.13 -24.97
CA GLN A 227 -1.38 19.19 -23.90
C GLN A 227 -2.10 19.50 -22.57
N LEU A 228 -2.36 20.79 -22.29
CA LEU A 228 -3.08 21.21 -21.10
C LEU A 228 -4.55 20.77 -21.14
N GLU A 229 -5.24 21.01 -22.26
CA GLU A 229 -6.63 20.61 -22.43
C GLU A 229 -6.78 19.09 -22.40
N PHE A 230 -5.87 18.36 -23.06
CA PHE A 230 -5.83 16.90 -23.00
C PHE A 230 -5.66 16.38 -21.56
N ASN A 231 -4.80 17.00 -20.75
CA ASN A 231 -4.62 16.63 -19.34
C ASN A 231 -5.89 16.89 -18.51
N LEU A 232 -6.57 18.02 -18.74
CA LEU A 232 -7.84 18.34 -18.08
C LEU A 232 -8.95 17.36 -18.47
N PHE A 233 -9.00 16.98 -19.75
CA PHE A 233 -9.93 15.99 -20.25
C PHE A 233 -9.68 14.60 -19.64
N ASN A 234 -8.42 14.15 -19.61
CA ASN A 234 -8.05 12.90 -18.94
C ASN A 234 -8.44 12.88 -17.46
N ARG A 235 -8.24 14.00 -16.75
CA ARG A 235 -8.66 14.13 -15.35
C ARG A 235 -10.17 13.96 -15.19
N ARG A 236 -10.96 14.55 -16.10
CA ARG A 236 -12.42 14.41 -16.12
C ARG A 236 -12.83 12.96 -16.35
N LEU A 237 -12.16 12.25 -17.27
CA LEU A 237 -12.42 10.83 -17.52
C LEU A 237 -12.08 9.93 -16.34
N GLN A 238 -10.97 10.21 -15.65
CA GLN A 238 -10.60 9.49 -14.44
C GLN A 238 -11.62 9.71 -13.31
N ILE A 239 -12.14 10.93 -13.16
CA ILE A 239 -13.25 11.21 -12.24
C ILE A 239 -14.49 10.39 -12.61
N GLN A 240 -14.87 10.34 -13.89
CA GLN A 240 -15.98 9.51 -14.35
C GLN A 240 -15.74 8.02 -14.07
N ALA A 241 -14.53 7.52 -14.32
CA ALA A 241 -14.14 6.15 -14.04
C ALA A 241 -14.30 5.80 -12.55
N LEU A 242 -13.87 6.69 -11.66
CA LEU A 242 -14.01 6.50 -10.22
C LEU A 242 -15.47 6.46 -9.78
N LEU A 243 -16.34 7.30 -10.35
CA LEU A 243 -17.79 7.28 -10.08
C LEU A 243 -18.42 5.95 -10.53
N VAL A 244 -18.07 5.48 -11.74
CA VAL A 244 -18.53 4.18 -12.27
C VAL A 244 -18.08 3.02 -11.38
N ILE A 245 -16.80 2.92 -11.06
CA ILE A 245 -16.26 1.84 -10.22
C ILE A 245 -16.95 1.85 -8.85
N ARG A 246 -17.14 3.04 -8.26
CA ARG A 246 -17.84 3.19 -6.99
C ARG A 246 -19.28 2.68 -7.06
N ARG A 247 -20.07 3.12 -8.03
CA ARG A 247 -21.47 2.69 -8.20
C ARG A 247 -21.56 1.17 -8.29
N ILE A 248 -20.75 0.56 -9.16
CA ILE A 248 -20.74 -0.89 -9.37
C ILE A 248 -20.29 -1.60 -8.08
N SER A 249 -19.29 -1.06 -7.36
CA SER A 249 -18.82 -1.59 -6.09
C SER A 249 -19.92 -1.63 -5.03
N VAL A 250 -20.70 -0.55 -4.90
CA VAL A 250 -21.82 -0.45 -3.95
C VAL A 250 -22.95 -1.40 -4.33
N GLN A 251 -23.30 -1.49 -5.61
CA GLN A 251 -24.38 -2.35 -6.10
C GLN A 251 -24.05 -3.85 -5.98
N ALA A 252 -22.82 -4.23 -6.32
CA ALA A 252 -22.41 -5.63 -6.28
C ALA A 252 -22.16 -6.13 -4.84
N ASN A 253 -21.91 -5.22 -3.89
CA ASN A 253 -21.51 -5.53 -2.51
C ASN A 253 -20.32 -6.49 -2.42
N LEU A 254 -19.31 -6.27 -3.26
CA LEU A 254 -18.13 -7.14 -3.35
C LEU A 254 -16.87 -6.45 -2.83
N GLU A 255 -16.16 -7.11 -1.92
CA GLU A 255 -14.93 -6.61 -1.30
C GLU A 255 -13.84 -6.28 -2.35
N TYR A 256 -13.72 -7.10 -3.41
CA TYR A 256 -12.74 -6.87 -4.46
C TYR A 256 -12.94 -5.55 -5.21
N LEU A 257 -14.18 -5.18 -5.51
CA LEU A 257 -14.46 -3.93 -6.21
C LEU A 257 -14.20 -2.70 -5.33
N HIS A 258 -14.42 -2.84 -4.03
CA HIS A 258 -14.05 -1.79 -3.09
C HIS A 258 -12.53 -1.59 -3.07
N TRP A 259 -11.76 -2.68 -3.08
CA TRP A 259 -10.30 -2.59 -3.21
C TRP A 259 -9.90 -1.88 -4.52
N LEU A 260 -10.48 -2.28 -5.65
CA LEU A 260 -10.19 -1.69 -6.95
C LEU A 260 -10.49 -0.18 -6.96
N TYR A 261 -11.60 0.23 -6.35
CA TYR A 261 -11.94 1.65 -6.19
C TYR A 261 -10.87 2.41 -5.40
N LEU A 262 -10.41 1.87 -4.27
CA LEU A 262 -9.38 2.51 -3.45
C LEU A 262 -8.02 2.55 -4.15
N GLU A 263 -7.65 1.49 -4.88
CA GLU A 263 -6.43 1.46 -5.67
C GLU A 263 -6.48 2.49 -6.80
N LYS A 264 -7.59 2.62 -7.54
CA LYS A 264 -7.72 3.64 -8.58
C LYS A 264 -7.82 5.06 -8.04
N LEU A 265 -8.41 5.27 -6.86
CA LEU A 265 -8.31 6.55 -6.15
C LEU A 265 -6.86 6.90 -5.83
N PHE A 266 -6.08 5.93 -5.34
CA PHE A 266 -4.67 6.14 -5.04
C PHE A 266 -3.86 6.49 -6.29
N VAL A 267 -4.04 5.73 -7.38
CA VAL A 267 -3.39 6.00 -8.68
C VAL A 267 -3.75 7.40 -9.20
N PHE A 268 -5.02 7.81 -9.07
CA PHE A 268 -5.44 9.17 -9.42
C PHE A 268 -4.66 10.23 -8.62
N GLY A 269 -4.49 10.01 -7.31
CA GLY A 269 -3.67 10.87 -6.46
C GLY A 269 -2.22 10.96 -6.92
N CYS A 270 -1.60 9.83 -7.27
CA CYS A 270 -0.24 9.79 -7.79
C CYS A 270 -0.08 10.61 -9.08
N MET A 271 -1.01 10.49 -10.03
CA MET A 271 -0.99 11.25 -11.28
C MET A 271 -1.10 12.76 -11.04
N ILE A 272 -1.86 13.18 -10.03
CA ILE A 272 -1.92 14.58 -9.60
C ILE A 272 -0.57 15.00 -8.97
N SER A 273 0.07 14.12 -8.21
CA SER A 273 1.34 14.40 -7.53
C SER A 273 2.54 14.64 -8.44
N GLU A 274 2.57 13.96 -9.59
CA GLU A 274 3.62 14.11 -10.59
C GLU A 274 3.65 15.51 -11.22
N GLN A 275 2.55 16.26 -11.15
CA GLN A 275 2.40 17.60 -11.75
C GLN A 275 2.94 18.76 -10.86
N SER A 276 3.84 18.46 -9.94
CA SER A 276 4.47 19.38 -8.97
C SER A 276 3.53 19.88 -7.88
N ILE A 277 3.48 19.13 -6.78
CA ILE A 277 2.79 19.62 -5.59
C ILE A 277 3.77 20.31 -4.65
N SER A 278 3.47 21.57 -4.34
CA SER A 278 4.33 22.42 -3.52
C SER A 278 3.61 23.11 -2.36
N ASN A 279 2.28 22.93 -2.22
CA ASN A 279 1.47 23.55 -1.17
C ASN A 279 0.09 22.87 -1.01
N PHE A 280 -0.67 23.25 0.01
CA PHE A 280 -2.03 22.76 0.31
C PHE A 280 -3.13 23.46 -0.51
N SER A 281 -2.84 23.92 -1.72
CA SER A 281 -3.80 24.59 -2.61
C SER A 281 -3.87 23.90 -3.97
N GLY A 282 -4.96 24.13 -4.71
CA GLY A 282 -5.19 23.48 -6.00
C GLY A 282 -5.04 21.97 -5.91
N ASP A 283 -4.11 21.41 -6.68
CA ASP A 283 -3.85 19.97 -6.74
C ASP A 283 -3.37 19.35 -5.43
N GLY A 284 -2.68 20.10 -4.56
CA GLY A 284 -2.30 19.58 -3.25
C GLY A 284 -3.48 19.41 -2.29
N LYS A 285 -4.48 20.29 -2.39
CA LYS A 285 -5.74 20.13 -1.64
C LYS A 285 -6.48 18.87 -2.12
N ILE A 286 -6.51 18.65 -3.43
CA ILE A 286 -7.17 17.50 -4.03
C ILE A 286 -6.46 16.21 -3.64
N LEU A 287 -5.12 16.15 -3.70
CA LEU A 287 -4.35 14.98 -3.28
C LEU A 287 -4.63 14.63 -1.81
N MET A 288 -4.57 15.60 -0.90
CA MET A 288 -4.83 15.34 0.51
C MET A 288 -6.27 14.88 0.76
N SER A 289 -7.22 15.41 -0.01
CA SER A 289 -8.63 14.97 0.04
C SER A 289 -8.81 13.55 -0.51
N ILE A 290 -8.05 13.14 -1.54
CA ILE A 290 -8.01 11.75 -2.01
C ILE A 290 -7.49 10.83 -0.90
N CYS A 291 -6.35 11.16 -0.30
CA CYS A 291 -5.79 10.37 0.80
C CYS A 291 -6.79 10.28 1.97
N GLN A 292 -7.43 11.40 2.33
CA GLN A 292 -8.46 11.42 3.36
C GLN A 292 -9.64 10.52 3.00
N LEU A 293 -10.14 10.58 1.76
CA LEU A 293 -11.25 9.74 1.29
C LEU A 293 -10.89 8.25 1.36
N ILE A 294 -9.68 7.87 0.94
CA ILE A 294 -9.21 6.47 1.04
C ILE A 294 -9.21 6.04 2.52
N MET A 295 -8.69 6.87 3.43
CA MET A 295 -8.68 6.59 4.88
C MET A 295 -10.09 6.52 5.48
N GLU A 296 -11.03 7.37 5.06
CA GLU A 296 -12.45 7.35 5.47
C GLU A 296 -13.11 6.02 5.08
N GLN A 297 -12.92 5.58 3.84
CA GLN A 297 -13.47 4.32 3.36
C GLN A 297 -12.85 3.14 4.11
N MET A 298 -11.53 3.11 4.27
CA MET A 298 -10.85 2.03 5.01
C MET A 298 -11.28 1.94 6.48
N ALA A 299 -11.57 3.07 7.13
CA ALA A 299 -12.05 3.10 8.50
C ALA A 299 -13.45 2.45 8.67
N GLY A 300 -14.23 2.33 7.60
CA GLY A 300 -15.55 1.72 7.60
C GLY A 300 -15.54 0.18 7.55
N PHE A 301 -14.42 -0.45 7.21
CA PHE A 301 -14.33 -1.91 7.10
C PHE A 301 -14.11 -2.57 8.48
N ASP A 302 -14.64 -3.79 8.64
CA ASP A 302 -14.26 -4.62 9.78
C ASP A 302 -12.79 -5.04 9.64
N LYS A 303 -11.97 -4.46 10.50
CA LYS A 303 -10.53 -4.73 10.62
C LYS A 303 -10.22 -6.22 10.61
N LYS A 304 -11.01 -7.07 11.27
CA LYS A 304 -10.70 -8.50 11.35
C LYS A 304 -10.74 -9.24 10.00
N ILE A 305 -11.37 -8.65 8.98
CA ILE A 305 -11.67 -9.29 7.71
C ILE A 305 -10.94 -8.59 6.55
N ILE A 306 -10.26 -7.46 6.79
CA ILE A 306 -9.66 -6.67 5.70
C ILE A 306 -8.61 -7.50 4.94
N PRO A 307 -8.79 -7.75 3.63
CA PRO A 307 -7.83 -8.50 2.84
C PRO A 307 -6.47 -7.80 2.76
N ARG A 308 -5.38 -8.57 2.72
CA ARG A 308 -4.00 -8.06 2.60
C ARG A 308 -3.79 -7.09 1.42
N LYS A 309 -4.55 -7.22 0.33
CA LYS A 309 -4.45 -6.29 -0.81
C LYS A 309 -4.78 -4.83 -0.43
N PHE A 310 -5.65 -4.60 0.57
CA PHE A 310 -5.94 -3.26 1.08
C PHE A 310 -4.78 -2.68 1.91
N SER A 311 -3.95 -3.53 2.53
CA SER A 311 -2.82 -3.06 3.32
C SER A 311 -1.79 -2.32 2.47
N ILE A 312 -1.64 -2.72 1.21
CA ILE A 312 -0.76 -2.06 0.23
C ILE A 312 -1.24 -0.62 0.01
N VAL A 313 -2.51 -0.45 -0.39
CA VAL A 313 -3.11 0.88 -0.64
C VAL A 313 -3.04 1.75 0.62
N PHE A 314 -3.28 1.17 1.79
CA PHE A 314 -3.13 1.86 3.08
C PHE A 314 -1.71 2.41 3.30
N PHE A 315 -0.70 1.57 3.12
CA PHE A 315 0.69 1.97 3.30
C PHE A 315 1.13 3.04 2.33
N GLU A 316 0.79 2.83 1.05
CA GLU A 316 1.13 3.77 0.00
C GLU A 316 0.46 5.12 0.24
N THR A 317 -0.79 5.13 0.73
CA THR A 317 -1.49 6.35 1.13
C THR A 317 -0.77 7.08 2.27
N ILE A 318 -0.40 6.37 3.34
CA ILE A 318 0.34 6.97 4.47
C ILE A 318 1.70 7.53 4.02
N GLN A 319 2.40 6.78 3.17
CA GLN A 319 3.68 7.20 2.62
C GLN A 319 3.53 8.46 1.77
N LEU A 320 2.52 8.51 0.89
CA LEU A 320 2.24 9.65 0.02
C LEU A 320 1.89 10.91 0.85
N MET A 321 1.03 10.77 1.86
CA MET A 321 0.73 11.84 2.81
C MET A 321 1.99 12.32 3.54
N SER A 322 2.86 11.41 3.97
CA SER A 322 4.12 11.77 4.65
C SER A 322 5.03 12.55 3.70
N ALA A 323 5.21 12.07 2.47
CA ALA A 323 5.98 12.74 1.43
C ALA A 323 5.44 14.15 1.12
N PHE A 324 4.11 14.31 1.11
CA PHE A 324 3.46 15.60 0.90
C PHE A 324 3.72 16.58 2.05
N PHE A 325 3.49 16.15 3.28
CA PHE A 325 3.75 16.96 4.45
C PHE A 325 5.22 17.39 4.46
N LEU A 326 6.15 16.49 4.09
CA LEU A 326 7.59 16.78 4.00
C LEU A 326 7.91 17.89 3.01
N SER A 327 7.38 17.79 1.80
CA SER A 327 7.63 18.76 0.74
C SER A 327 7.02 20.15 1.04
N THR A 328 6.11 20.21 2.01
CA THR A 328 5.39 21.41 2.42
C THR A 328 5.86 22.00 3.75
N MET A 329 6.72 21.31 4.53
CA MET A 329 7.20 21.75 5.87
C MET A 329 7.73 23.19 5.88
N ASP A 330 8.60 23.54 4.93
CA ASP A 330 9.22 24.88 4.85
C ASP A 330 8.25 25.98 4.38
N LYS A 331 7.06 25.59 3.87
CA LYS A 331 6.09 26.47 3.20
C LYS A 331 4.82 26.68 4.01
N ILE A 332 4.79 26.18 5.24
CA ILE A 332 3.65 26.28 6.18
C ILE A 332 3.27 27.74 6.49
N GLN A 333 4.11 28.73 6.18
CA GLN A 333 3.98 30.11 6.65
C GLN A 333 2.97 31.00 5.89
N SER A 334 2.35 30.60 4.77
CA SER A 334 1.58 31.57 3.95
C SER A 334 0.18 31.19 3.47
N ASN A 335 -0.43 30.10 3.95
CA ASN A 335 -1.88 29.87 3.82
C ASN A 335 -2.32 28.83 4.84
N ARG A 336 -3.51 28.99 5.42
CA ARG A 336 -4.05 28.16 6.51
C ARG A 336 -5.02 27.10 5.96
N PRO A 337 -4.56 25.95 5.44
CA PRO A 337 -5.45 24.81 5.28
C PRO A 337 -5.94 24.32 6.65
N ASP A 338 -7.05 23.60 6.66
CA ASP A 338 -7.50 22.85 7.84
C ASP A 338 -6.58 21.64 8.06
N PHE A 339 -5.40 21.90 8.64
CA PHE A 339 -4.42 20.86 8.96
C PHE A 339 -4.97 19.80 9.90
N TYR A 340 -5.93 20.18 10.75
CA TYR A 340 -6.59 19.27 11.67
C TYR A 340 -7.40 18.23 10.91
N ALA A 341 -8.20 18.63 9.91
CA ALA A 341 -8.95 17.70 9.07
C ALA A 341 -8.04 16.65 8.41
N TYR A 342 -6.91 17.08 7.84
CA TYR A 342 -5.97 16.17 7.17
C TYR A 342 -5.27 15.18 8.09
N LEU A 343 -5.08 15.52 9.37
CA LEU A 343 -4.42 14.63 10.33
C LEU A 343 -5.41 13.77 11.11
N MET A 344 -6.62 14.25 11.36
CA MET A 344 -7.57 13.59 12.26
C MET A 344 -7.94 12.18 11.80
N ILE A 345 -8.28 12.01 10.51
CA ILE A 345 -8.71 10.69 10.01
C ILE A 345 -7.55 9.68 9.98
N PRO A 346 -6.37 10.01 9.43
CA PRO A 346 -5.22 9.10 9.50
C PRO A 346 -4.82 8.75 10.93
N THR A 347 -4.75 9.74 11.84
CA THR A 347 -4.34 9.49 13.23
C THR A 347 -5.35 8.64 13.99
N LYS A 348 -6.65 8.88 13.79
CA LYS A 348 -7.70 8.03 14.33
C LYS A 348 -7.59 6.61 13.80
N PHE A 349 -7.36 6.44 12.49
CA PHE A 349 -7.14 5.11 11.94
C PHE A 349 -5.89 4.44 12.54
N ILE A 350 -4.75 5.11 12.57
CA ILE A 350 -3.48 4.62 13.15
C ILE A 350 -3.66 4.18 14.61
N SER A 351 -4.33 5.01 15.44
CA SER A 351 -4.59 4.71 16.85
C SER A 351 -5.41 3.44 17.07
N SER A 352 -6.18 3.08 16.06
CA SER A 352 -7.12 1.98 16.09
C SER A 352 -6.53 0.66 15.57
N ILE A 353 -5.25 0.68 15.17
CA ILE A 353 -4.48 -0.49 14.76
C ILE A 353 -3.76 -1.07 15.99
N HIS A 354 -4.25 -2.21 16.48
CA HIS A 354 -3.57 -2.99 17.51
C HIS A 354 -2.48 -3.89 16.90
N TYR A 355 -1.49 -4.30 17.70
CA TYR A 355 -0.37 -5.12 17.22
C TYR A 355 -0.81 -6.43 16.54
N ASP A 356 -1.72 -7.19 17.17
CA ASP A 356 -2.23 -8.45 16.62
C ASP A 356 -2.94 -8.24 15.27
N TYR A 357 -3.66 -7.13 15.16
CA TYR A 357 -4.31 -6.74 13.92
C TYR A 357 -3.28 -6.35 12.86
N PHE A 358 -2.27 -5.55 13.21
CA PHE A 358 -1.19 -5.15 12.31
C PHE A 358 -0.46 -6.35 11.71
N ASP A 359 -0.09 -7.34 12.55
CA ASP A 359 0.64 -8.53 12.08
C ASP A 359 -0.20 -9.34 11.08
N SER A 360 -1.52 -9.44 11.31
CA SER A 360 -2.45 -10.08 10.38
C SER A 360 -2.68 -9.28 9.09
N PHE A 361 -2.70 -7.95 9.18
CA PHE A 361 -3.07 -7.03 8.11
C PHE A 361 -1.92 -6.80 7.13
N ILE A 362 -0.70 -6.66 7.62
CA ILE A 362 0.46 -6.20 6.85
C ILE A 362 1.42 -7.35 6.52
N GLY A 363 1.46 -8.37 7.38
CA GLY A 363 2.37 -9.49 7.28
C GLY A 363 3.59 -9.34 8.19
N ARG A 364 4.36 -10.44 8.29
CA ARG A 364 5.37 -10.63 9.34
C ARG A 364 6.70 -9.91 9.11
N GLU A 365 6.87 -9.12 8.05
CA GLU A 365 8.17 -8.53 7.72
C GLU A 365 8.52 -7.39 8.69
N ALA A 366 9.67 -7.52 9.37
CA ALA A 366 10.14 -6.52 10.34
C ALA A 366 10.41 -5.15 9.70
N GLN A 367 10.70 -5.14 8.40
CA GLN A 367 10.94 -3.92 7.63
C GLN A 367 9.67 -3.08 7.48
N ASP A 368 8.53 -3.69 7.13
CA ASP A 368 7.26 -2.98 6.97
C ASP A 368 6.78 -2.37 8.28
N ARG A 369 6.97 -3.08 9.40
CA ARG A 369 6.70 -2.56 10.75
C ARG A 369 7.53 -1.31 11.03
N ARG A 370 8.84 -1.37 10.81
CA ARG A 370 9.74 -0.22 11.03
C ARG A 370 9.37 0.95 10.14
N LEU A 371 9.00 0.70 8.89
CA LEU A 371 8.59 1.72 7.93
C LEU A 371 7.28 2.38 8.37
N PHE A 372 6.31 1.61 8.84
CA PHE A 372 5.06 2.15 9.39
C PHE A 372 5.32 3.10 10.57
N VAL A 373 6.08 2.63 11.57
CA VAL A 373 6.41 3.44 12.75
C VAL A 373 7.20 4.69 12.36
N ALA A 374 8.01 4.64 11.29
CA ALA A 374 8.71 5.80 10.76
C ALA A 374 7.76 6.87 10.23
N HIS A 375 6.72 6.47 9.48
CA HIS A 375 5.69 7.40 9.01
C HIS A 375 4.88 8.00 10.17
N VAL A 376 4.56 7.22 11.21
CA VAL A 376 3.90 7.75 12.42
C VAL A 376 4.80 8.77 13.15
N CYS A 377 6.09 8.46 13.29
CA CYS A 377 7.06 9.40 13.85
C CYS A 377 7.12 10.69 13.03
N TYR A 378 6.98 10.58 11.71
CA TYR A 378 6.96 11.73 10.82
C TYR A 378 5.71 12.60 11.02
N TYR A 379 4.52 12.00 11.17
CA TYR A 379 3.33 12.80 11.46
C TYR A 379 3.42 13.52 12.83
N LEU A 380 4.15 12.96 13.79
CA LEU A 380 4.43 13.64 15.06
C LEU A 380 5.38 14.84 14.89
N PHE A 381 6.39 14.73 14.02
CA PHE A 381 7.22 15.88 13.64
C PHE A 381 6.37 16.98 13.00
N PHE A 382 5.51 16.61 12.04
CA PHE A 382 4.60 17.53 11.39
C PHE A 382 3.63 18.18 12.39
N LEU A 383 3.03 17.39 13.30
CA LEU A 383 2.15 17.89 14.37
C LEU A 383 2.85 18.96 15.22
N ASN A 384 4.12 18.77 15.58
CA ASN A 384 4.87 19.77 16.34
C ASN A 384 5.03 21.09 15.59
N GLN A 385 5.30 21.03 14.28
CA GLN A 385 5.42 22.23 13.45
C GLN A 385 4.10 23.00 13.33
N ILE A 386 2.99 22.30 13.11
CA ILE A 386 1.68 22.93 12.96
C ILE A 386 1.00 23.25 14.29
N SER A 387 1.53 22.74 15.42
CA SER A 387 0.92 22.91 16.74
C SER A 387 0.57 24.36 17.10
N PRO A 388 1.33 25.40 16.72
CA PRO A 388 0.95 26.80 16.99
C PRO A 388 -0.30 27.27 16.24
N GLN A 389 -0.73 26.55 15.20
CA GLN A 389 -1.88 26.87 14.36
C GLN A 389 -3.16 26.13 14.77
N LEU A 390 -3.02 25.10 15.62
CA LEU A 390 -4.15 24.31 16.11
C LEU A 390 -4.73 24.95 17.37
N SER A 391 -6.04 24.83 17.54
CA SER A 391 -6.69 25.09 18.82
C SER A 391 -6.26 24.04 19.87
N ASN A 392 -6.44 24.38 21.15
CA ASN A 392 -6.10 23.46 22.23
C ASN A 392 -6.91 22.15 22.16
N GLU A 393 -8.18 22.21 21.75
CA GLU A 393 -9.04 21.03 21.62
C GLU A 393 -8.58 20.12 20.47
N GLU A 394 -8.25 20.68 19.32
CA GLU A 394 -7.73 19.94 18.16
C GLU A 394 -6.42 19.24 18.49
N LYS A 395 -5.51 19.98 19.14
CA LYS A 395 -4.23 19.43 19.61
C LYS A 395 -4.45 18.28 20.59
N GLN A 396 -5.32 18.46 21.58
CA GLN A 396 -5.62 17.43 22.57
C GLN A 396 -6.15 16.16 21.90
N LYS A 397 -7.13 16.29 20.98
CA LYS A 397 -7.69 15.14 20.27
C LYS A 397 -6.63 14.38 19.45
N LEU A 398 -5.76 15.09 18.74
CA LEU A 398 -4.67 14.43 17.99
C LEU A 398 -3.69 13.72 18.93
N GLU A 399 -3.28 14.39 20.01
CA GLU A 399 -2.41 13.81 21.05
C GLU A 399 -3.02 12.55 21.69
N GLU A 400 -4.33 12.53 21.95
CA GLU A 400 -5.03 11.34 22.48
C GLU A 400 -4.90 10.12 21.56
N HIS A 401 -5.12 10.30 20.24
CA HIS A 401 -4.98 9.21 19.27
C HIS A 401 -3.52 8.71 19.18
N TYR A 402 -2.54 9.61 19.16
CA TYR A 402 -1.13 9.21 19.18
C TYR A 402 -0.73 8.52 20.49
N SER A 403 -1.25 8.96 21.63
CA SER A 403 -1.00 8.32 22.92
C SER A 403 -1.51 6.89 22.93
N GLN A 404 -2.72 6.66 22.41
CA GLN A 404 -3.27 5.30 22.26
C GLN A 404 -2.37 4.44 21.37
N PHE A 405 -1.94 4.95 20.22
CA PHE A 405 -1.02 4.23 19.34
C PHE A 405 0.30 3.88 20.05
N ILE A 406 0.98 4.87 20.63
CA ILE A 406 2.29 4.70 21.26
C ILE A 406 2.25 3.65 22.38
N ARG A 407 1.18 3.65 23.19
CA ARG A 407 1.00 2.71 24.30
C ARG A 407 0.62 1.30 23.84
N ASN A 408 -0.22 1.19 22.80
CA ASN A 408 -0.76 -0.09 22.35
C ASN A 408 0.12 -0.77 21.29
N PHE A 409 0.94 -0.02 20.56
CA PHE A 409 1.79 -0.50 19.46
C PHE A 409 3.25 -0.63 19.93
N SER A 410 3.45 -1.40 21.00
CA SER A 410 4.78 -1.66 21.58
C SER A 410 4.91 -3.11 22.07
N PRO A 411 4.83 -4.11 21.17
CA PRO A 411 5.21 -5.48 21.51
C PRO A 411 6.69 -5.56 21.95
N GLU A 412 7.03 -6.61 22.69
CA GLU A 412 8.41 -6.81 23.15
C GLU A 412 9.42 -6.82 21.99
N ARG A 413 10.57 -6.17 22.21
CA ARG A 413 11.71 -6.14 21.28
C ARG A 413 11.38 -5.56 19.89
N THR A 414 10.66 -4.43 19.85
CA THR A 414 10.33 -3.74 18.60
C THR A 414 10.82 -2.30 18.55
N THR A 415 11.10 -1.84 17.33
CA THR A 415 11.53 -0.46 17.11
C THR A 415 10.34 0.49 17.32
N THR A 416 10.30 1.15 18.47
CA THR A 416 9.25 2.12 18.82
C THR A 416 9.50 3.50 18.19
N VAL A 417 8.48 4.37 18.22
CA VAL A 417 8.59 5.78 17.78
C VAL A 417 9.79 6.48 18.43
N LEU A 418 10.04 6.21 19.72
CA LEU A 418 11.12 6.84 20.48
C LEU A 418 12.52 6.46 19.95
N HIS A 419 12.69 5.24 19.44
CA HIS A 419 13.92 4.85 18.75
C HIS A 419 14.11 5.63 17.43
N LEU A 420 13.01 5.96 16.75
CA LEU A 420 13.02 6.57 15.42
C LEU A 420 13.19 8.08 15.45
N VAL A 421 12.81 8.76 16.55
CA VAL A 421 13.04 10.20 16.75
C VAL A 421 14.51 10.58 16.43
N PHE A 422 15.45 9.70 16.78
CA PHE A 422 16.89 9.91 16.60
C PHE A 422 17.44 9.35 15.27
N LYS A 423 16.73 8.41 14.64
CA LYS A 423 17.11 7.76 13.36
C LYS A 423 16.43 8.38 12.13
N GLY A 424 15.52 9.33 12.29
CA GLY A 424 14.64 9.84 11.23
C GLY A 424 15.34 10.19 9.91
N LYS A 425 16.58 10.69 9.95
CA LYS A 425 17.36 11.01 8.73
C LYS A 425 17.76 9.78 7.90
N SER A 426 18.04 8.63 8.53
CA SER A 426 18.65 7.48 7.85
C SER A 426 17.66 6.48 7.27
N ILE A 427 16.41 6.47 7.73
CA ILE A 427 15.41 5.47 7.29
C ILE A 427 14.65 5.95 6.06
N LEU A 428 14.40 7.26 5.95
CA LEU A 428 13.61 7.86 4.87
C LEU A 428 14.36 8.98 4.12
N GLN A 429 15.66 9.20 4.38
CA GLN A 429 16.50 10.23 3.74
C GLN A 429 16.00 11.69 3.90
N ILE A 430 15.36 12.01 5.02
CA ILE A 430 14.76 13.34 5.26
C ILE A 430 15.67 14.23 6.11
N ASN A 431 15.72 15.52 5.79
CA ASN A 431 16.38 16.55 6.62
C ASN A 431 15.42 17.14 7.67
N THR A 432 15.31 16.51 8.84
CA THR A 432 14.75 17.19 10.02
C THR A 432 15.77 18.14 10.64
N GLU A 433 15.31 19.30 11.12
CA GLU A 433 16.15 20.23 11.88
C GLU A 433 16.43 19.67 13.29
N ASN A 434 17.53 20.08 13.90
CA ASN A 434 17.93 19.52 15.20
C ASN A 434 16.96 19.93 16.34
N TYR A 435 16.34 21.11 16.25
CA TYR A 435 15.36 21.61 17.22
C TYR A 435 14.08 20.76 17.30
N GLU A 436 13.65 20.21 16.16
CA GLU A 436 12.44 19.40 16.07
C GLU A 436 12.58 18.05 16.79
N VAL A 437 13.81 17.52 16.87
CA VAL A 437 14.11 16.26 17.55
C VAL A 437 13.81 16.38 19.04
N LEU A 438 14.23 17.46 19.69
CA LEU A 438 14.01 17.67 21.12
C LEU A 438 12.53 17.85 21.45
N GLN A 439 11.80 18.64 20.65
CA GLN A 439 10.36 18.84 20.88
C GLN A 439 9.56 17.57 20.63
N THR A 440 9.93 16.79 19.62
CA THR A 440 9.28 15.52 19.31
C THR A 440 9.59 14.47 20.36
N LEU A 441 10.80 14.42 20.89
CA LEU A 441 11.14 13.61 22.05
C LEU A 441 10.22 13.94 23.24
N LYS A 442 10.12 15.21 23.61
CA LYS A 442 9.28 15.67 24.73
C LYS A 442 7.82 15.31 24.53
N LEU A 443 7.29 15.50 23.31
CA LEU A 443 5.93 15.11 22.95
C LEU A 443 5.75 13.59 23.10
N VAL A 444 6.60 12.77 22.49
CA VAL A 444 6.50 11.31 22.53
C VAL A 444 6.55 10.76 23.96
N LEU A 445 7.43 11.31 24.82
CA LEU A 445 7.47 10.98 26.25
C LEU A 445 6.19 11.40 26.97
N LYS A 446 5.68 12.63 26.73
CA LYS A 446 4.41 13.12 27.28
C LYS A 446 3.23 12.21 26.91
N LEU A 447 3.23 11.67 25.69
CA LEU A 447 2.21 10.74 25.19
C LEU A 447 2.28 9.34 25.84
N GLY A 448 3.32 9.06 26.62
CA GLY A 448 3.48 7.82 27.39
C GLY A 448 4.32 6.76 26.69
N ALA A 449 5.24 7.15 25.80
CA ALA A 449 6.24 6.22 25.29
C ALA A 449 7.12 5.70 26.43
N ASP A 450 7.39 4.39 26.44
CA ASP A 450 8.31 3.79 27.39
C ASP A 450 9.77 4.09 26.98
N PRO A 451 10.53 4.86 27.77
CA PRO A 451 11.94 5.12 27.49
C PRO A 451 12.81 3.86 27.62
N LYS A 452 12.33 2.81 28.29
CA LYS A 452 13.04 1.54 28.50
C LYS A 452 12.73 0.49 27.44
N ALA A 453 11.84 0.79 26.50
CA ALA A 453 11.53 -0.12 25.41
C ALA A 453 12.81 -0.48 24.65
N ILE A 454 12.98 -1.76 24.31
CA ILE A 454 14.13 -2.24 23.55
C ILE A 454 13.73 -2.56 22.11
N ASP A 455 14.60 -2.23 21.16
CA ASP A 455 14.44 -2.63 19.76
C ASP A 455 14.79 -4.11 19.54
N GLU A 456 14.74 -4.54 18.27
CA GLU A 456 15.03 -5.92 17.86
C GLU A 456 16.47 -6.38 18.18
N MET A 457 17.39 -5.45 18.46
CA MET A 457 18.79 -5.70 18.86
C MET A 457 19.00 -5.54 20.38
N GLY A 458 17.92 -5.44 21.16
CA GLY A 458 17.99 -5.23 22.60
C GLY A 458 18.42 -3.82 23.00
N ARG A 459 18.44 -2.85 22.07
CA ARG A 459 18.90 -1.47 22.35
C ARG A 459 17.75 -0.61 22.80
N THR A 460 17.95 0.22 23.81
CA THR A 460 17.01 1.29 24.19
C THR A 460 17.17 2.53 23.29
N PRO A 461 16.23 3.49 23.27
CA PRO A 461 16.40 4.76 22.57
C PRO A 461 17.66 5.50 22.99
N LEU A 462 18.08 5.40 24.25
CA LEU A 462 19.31 6.02 24.73
C LEU A 462 20.58 5.37 24.15
N HIS A 463 20.58 4.06 23.88
CA HIS A 463 21.67 3.42 23.12
C HIS A 463 21.80 4.02 21.72
N ILE A 464 20.66 4.25 21.05
CA ILE A 464 20.63 4.86 19.72
C ILE A 464 21.22 6.27 19.76
N LEU A 465 20.79 7.08 20.73
CA LEU A 465 21.23 8.44 20.91
C LEU A 465 22.74 8.53 21.25
N ALA A 466 23.25 7.67 22.13
CA ALA A 466 24.67 7.58 22.49
C ALA A 466 25.60 7.28 21.30
N GLY A 467 25.08 6.59 20.28
CA GLY A 467 25.80 6.27 19.05
C GLY A 467 25.84 7.41 18.02
N LEU A 468 25.11 8.52 18.24
CA LEU A 468 24.98 9.57 17.26
C LEU A 468 26.21 10.49 17.20
N LYS A 469 26.58 10.82 15.96
CA LYS A 469 27.63 11.79 15.62
C LYS A 469 27.31 13.24 16.04
N LYS A 470 26.06 13.50 16.39
CA LYS A 470 25.49 14.84 16.64
C LYS A 470 25.45 15.24 18.11
N LEU A 471 25.96 14.41 19.03
CA LEU A 471 25.93 14.68 20.47
C LEU A 471 26.61 15.99 20.90
N HIS A 472 27.46 16.57 20.06
CA HIS A 472 28.08 17.88 20.31
C HIS A 472 27.09 19.05 20.18
N LEU A 473 25.92 18.85 19.56
CA LEU A 473 24.88 19.85 19.43
C LEU A 473 24.05 19.92 20.73
N GLU A 474 23.72 21.14 21.15
CA GLU A 474 23.03 21.40 22.42
C GLU A 474 21.69 20.66 22.50
N GLU A 475 20.93 20.60 21.41
CA GLU A 475 19.62 19.93 21.36
C GLU A 475 19.73 18.43 21.61
N TYR A 476 20.80 17.78 21.11
CA TYR A 476 21.04 16.35 21.33
C TYR A 476 21.56 16.09 22.74
N MET A 477 22.30 17.03 23.34
CA MET A 477 22.66 16.96 24.75
C MET A 477 21.42 17.08 25.64
N LEU A 478 20.51 18.02 25.34
CA LEU A 478 19.25 18.17 26.06
C LEU A 478 18.41 16.92 25.89
N ALA A 479 18.30 16.37 24.67
CA ALA A 479 17.60 15.13 24.41
C ALA A 479 18.19 13.94 25.20
N PHE A 480 19.52 13.89 25.31
CA PHE A 480 20.20 12.87 26.10
C PHE A 480 19.83 13.01 27.58
N LYS A 481 19.88 14.23 28.11
CA LYS A 481 19.51 14.51 29.49
C LYS A 481 18.06 14.13 29.79
N GLU A 482 17.13 14.53 28.93
CA GLU A 482 15.70 14.19 29.07
C GLU A 482 15.48 12.67 29.08
N LEU A 483 16.19 11.93 28.23
CA LEU A 483 16.14 10.47 28.25
C LEU A 483 16.79 9.88 29.50
N VAL A 484 17.93 10.38 29.98
CA VAL A 484 18.54 9.90 31.23
C VAL A 484 17.63 10.14 32.44
N ASP A 485 16.98 11.30 32.48
CA ASP A 485 16.02 11.65 33.52
C ASP A 485 14.78 10.73 33.45
N ALA A 486 14.41 10.24 32.26
CA ALA A 486 13.34 9.26 32.04
C ALA A 486 13.79 7.78 32.19
N GLU A 487 15.06 7.48 31.94
CA GLU A 487 15.71 6.17 31.81
C GLU A 487 16.91 6.09 32.78
N SER A 488 16.62 5.95 34.07
CA SER A 488 17.61 6.03 35.16
C SER A 488 18.76 5.00 35.15
N HIS A 489 18.89 4.13 34.13
CA HIS A 489 19.87 3.03 34.08
C HIS A 489 20.73 3.02 32.81
N LEU A 490 21.90 3.66 32.90
CA LEU A 490 22.93 3.73 31.84
C LEU A 490 23.69 2.41 31.59
N ASP A 491 23.54 1.42 32.48
CA ASP A 491 24.27 0.15 32.46
C ASP A 491 23.49 -1.01 31.81
N SER A 492 22.29 -0.72 31.29
CA SER A 492 21.53 -1.69 30.52
C SER A 492 22.30 -2.04 29.25
N ALA A 493 22.42 -3.34 28.95
CA ALA A 493 23.20 -3.85 27.83
C ALA A 493 22.29 -4.35 26.70
N ALA A 494 22.67 -4.04 25.47
CA ALA A 494 22.08 -4.60 24.26
C ALA A 494 22.53 -6.06 24.03
N ASP A 495 22.00 -6.71 22.99
CA ASP A 495 22.28 -8.12 22.69
C ASP A 495 23.77 -8.39 22.39
N ASP A 496 24.46 -7.41 21.81
CA ASP A 496 25.90 -7.48 21.55
C ASP A 496 26.75 -7.34 22.82
N GLY A 497 26.11 -6.95 23.94
CA GLY A 497 26.71 -6.71 25.24
C GLY A 497 27.16 -5.27 25.46
N GLU A 498 26.97 -4.37 24.49
CA GLU A 498 27.28 -2.95 24.62
C GLU A 498 26.27 -2.25 25.55
N THR A 499 26.78 -1.43 26.46
CA THR A 499 25.98 -0.54 27.31
C THR A 499 25.89 0.85 26.70
N VAL A 500 24.95 1.68 27.15
CA VAL A 500 24.87 3.10 26.76
C VAL A 500 26.21 3.80 26.98
N LEU A 501 26.87 3.53 28.12
CA LEU A 501 28.17 4.12 28.44
C LEU A 501 29.31 3.61 27.55
N SER A 502 29.34 2.31 27.20
CA SER A 502 30.38 1.79 26.30
C SER A 502 30.27 2.44 24.91
N ILE A 503 29.04 2.58 24.40
CA ILE A 503 28.76 3.26 23.12
C ILE A 503 29.15 4.73 23.22
N LEU A 504 28.72 5.45 24.27
CA LEU A 504 29.02 6.87 24.46
C LEU A 504 30.53 7.12 24.52
N LYS A 505 31.27 6.33 25.32
CA LYS A 505 32.75 6.40 25.40
C LYS A 505 33.38 6.21 24.02
N LYS A 506 32.95 5.19 23.26
CA LYS A 506 33.44 4.92 21.90
C LYS A 506 33.14 6.09 20.96
N THR A 507 31.93 6.64 21.01
CA THR A 507 31.51 7.79 20.21
C THR A 507 32.38 9.00 20.52
N LEU A 508 32.49 9.41 21.77
CA LEU A 508 33.29 10.58 22.17
C LEU A 508 34.79 10.41 21.86
N LYS A 509 35.35 9.21 22.00
CA LYS A 509 36.76 8.92 21.68
C LYS A 509 37.07 9.09 20.19
N LYS A 510 36.09 8.92 19.30
CA LYS A 510 36.23 9.21 17.86
C LYS A 510 36.34 10.71 17.57
N TYR A 511 35.90 11.57 18.49
CA TYR A 511 35.87 13.03 18.36
C TYR A 511 37.01 13.74 19.09
N ARG A 512 38.20 13.11 19.20
CA ARG A 512 39.38 13.62 19.94
C ARG A 512 39.76 15.11 19.72
N ASN A 513 39.28 15.74 18.65
CA ASN A 513 39.56 17.14 18.32
C ASN A 513 38.37 18.12 18.52
N ASN A 514 37.21 17.65 19.01
CA ASN A 514 36.03 18.48 19.24
C ASN A 514 35.76 18.67 20.74
N TYR A 515 35.10 19.78 21.07
CA TYR A 515 34.60 20.05 22.42
C TYR A 515 33.65 18.94 22.88
N VAL A 516 33.96 18.30 24.01
CA VAL A 516 33.07 17.36 24.69
C VAL A 516 32.33 18.13 25.77
N HIS A 517 30.99 18.13 25.70
CA HIS A 517 30.18 18.84 26.68
C HIS A 517 30.42 18.28 28.10
N PRO A 518 30.60 19.14 29.14
CA PRO A 518 30.90 18.73 30.51
C PRO A 518 29.91 17.71 31.10
N TYR A 519 28.65 17.80 30.69
CA TYR A 519 27.61 16.83 31.06
C TYR A 519 27.99 15.38 30.70
N PHE A 520 28.51 15.13 29.50
CA PHE A 520 28.92 13.78 29.10
C PHE A 520 30.17 13.31 29.84
N VAL A 521 31.08 14.24 30.16
CA VAL A 521 32.24 13.94 31.01
C VAL A 521 31.79 13.52 32.41
N SER A 522 30.81 14.22 32.99
CA SER A 522 30.25 13.81 34.29
C SER A 522 29.57 12.45 34.23
N LEU A 523 28.83 12.14 33.16
CA LEU A 523 28.15 10.84 33.01
C LEU A 523 29.14 9.68 32.90
N ILE A 524 30.20 9.83 32.11
CA ILE A 524 31.22 8.78 31.93
C ILE A 524 31.98 8.49 33.22
N ASN A 525 32.12 9.50 34.09
CA ASN A 525 32.78 9.39 35.37
C ASN A 525 31.80 9.15 36.53
N THR A 526 30.51 8.91 36.24
CA THR A 526 29.49 8.66 37.27
C THR A 526 29.70 7.29 37.90
N VAL A 527 29.60 7.23 39.23
CA VAL A 527 29.60 5.98 39.99
C VAL A 527 28.18 5.43 40.02
N HIS A 528 28.00 4.18 39.59
CA HIS A 528 26.67 3.56 39.55
C HIS A 528 26.16 3.17 40.93
N PRO A 529 24.83 3.04 41.11
CA PRO A 529 24.25 2.45 42.31
C PRO A 529 24.83 1.05 42.57
N LEU A 530 25.00 0.69 43.86
CA LEU A 530 25.53 -0.62 44.26
C LEU A 530 24.76 -1.80 43.64
N SER A 531 23.45 -1.62 43.42
CA SER A 531 22.60 -2.61 42.76
C SER A 531 23.07 -2.96 41.34
N CYS A 532 23.59 -1.99 40.57
CA CYS A 532 24.15 -2.22 39.22
C CYS A 532 25.47 -3.00 39.31
N TYR A 533 26.35 -2.64 40.25
CA TYR A 533 27.59 -3.39 40.49
C TYR A 533 27.31 -4.84 40.90
N ALA A 534 26.35 -5.07 41.80
CA ALA A 534 25.94 -6.40 42.23
C ALA A 534 25.38 -7.22 41.04
N ALA A 535 24.50 -6.63 40.23
CA ALA A 535 23.96 -7.26 39.04
C ALA A 535 25.05 -7.67 38.03
N ARG A 536 26.05 -6.81 37.80
CA ARG A 536 27.21 -7.11 36.94
C ARG A 536 28.03 -8.28 37.47
N VAL A 537 28.29 -8.33 38.77
CA VAL A 537 29.01 -9.45 39.40
C VAL A 537 28.25 -10.77 39.23
N ILE A 538 26.93 -10.75 39.45
CA ILE A 538 26.06 -11.92 39.25
C ILE A 538 26.13 -12.43 37.80
N ARG A 539 26.00 -11.54 36.82
CA ARG A 539 26.08 -11.87 35.38
C ARG A 539 27.46 -12.38 34.98
N ARG A 540 28.52 -11.73 35.44
CA ARG A 540 29.92 -12.10 35.16
C ARG A 540 30.25 -13.52 35.61
N HIS A 541 29.82 -13.88 36.82
CA HIS A 541 30.14 -15.18 37.40
C HIS A 541 29.13 -16.27 37.05
N GLY A 542 28.15 -15.97 36.18
CA GLY A 542 27.11 -16.93 35.79
C GLY A 542 26.30 -17.44 36.98
N ILE A 543 26.15 -16.61 38.03
CA ILE A 543 25.41 -17.00 39.24
C ILE A 543 23.94 -17.14 38.85
N PRO A 544 23.29 -18.30 39.04
CA PRO A 544 21.90 -18.47 38.64
C PRO A 544 20.97 -17.60 39.49
N PHE A 545 20.16 -16.79 38.82
CA PHE A 545 19.28 -15.78 39.42
C PHE A 545 17.82 -15.94 38.98
N ASP A 546 17.47 -17.09 38.41
CA ASP A 546 16.15 -17.45 37.89
C ASP A 546 15.29 -18.21 38.92
N GLY A 547 14.00 -18.38 38.60
CA GLY A 547 13.01 -19.11 39.43
C GLY A 547 12.66 -18.37 40.73
N ASP A 548 12.44 -19.10 41.82
CA ASP A 548 12.07 -18.51 43.12
C ASP A 548 13.29 -18.01 43.94
N ARG A 549 14.50 -18.01 43.36
CA ARG A 549 15.76 -17.70 44.07
C ARG A 549 15.88 -16.24 44.49
N ILE A 550 15.33 -15.35 43.69
CA ILE A 550 15.28 -13.91 43.95
C ILE A 550 13.96 -13.32 43.43
N PRO A 551 13.48 -12.19 43.98
CA PRO A 551 12.28 -11.51 43.49
C PRO A 551 12.34 -11.16 41.99
N VAL A 552 11.22 -11.32 41.28
CA VAL A 552 11.11 -11.09 39.82
C VAL A 552 11.67 -9.73 39.37
N HIS A 553 11.41 -8.66 40.13
CA HIS A 553 11.93 -7.33 39.80
C HIS A 553 13.47 -7.24 39.83
N LEU A 554 14.14 -8.04 40.68
CA LEU A 554 15.61 -8.15 40.69
C LEU A 554 16.12 -9.06 39.57
N GLN A 555 15.34 -10.05 39.15
CA GLN A 555 15.68 -10.87 37.97
C GLN A 555 15.76 -10.00 36.72
N SER A 556 14.75 -9.13 36.50
CA SER A 556 14.75 -8.18 35.40
C SER A 556 15.95 -7.23 35.48
N LEU A 557 16.26 -6.69 36.67
CA LEU A 557 17.44 -5.84 36.87
C LEU A 557 18.73 -6.56 36.48
N ILE A 558 18.94 -7.79 36.95
CA ILE A 558 20.17 -8.56 36.66
C ILE A 558 20.25 -8.95 35.18
N ALA A 559 19.12 -9.36 34.58
CA ALA A 559 19.05 -9.74 33.17
C ALA A 559 19.50 -8.61 32.24
N CYS A 560 19.17 -7.36 32.56
CA CYS A 560 19.53 -6.19 31.75
C CYS A 560 21.03 -5.83 31.78
N HIS A 561 21.87 -6.42 32.63
CA HIS A 561 23.30 -6.07 32.72
C HIS A 561 24.19 -6.98 31.85
N SER A 562 25.28 -6.42 31.31
CA SER A 562 26.28 -7.14 30.51
C SER A 562 27.15 -8.06 31.37
N ALA A 563 27.55 -9.20 30.81
CA ALA A 563 28.58 -10.07 31.37
C ALA A 563 30.00 -9.71 30.89
N LYS A 564 30.14 -8.81 29.91
CA LYS A 564 31.39 -8.59 29.15
C LYS A 564 32.22 -7.36 29.53
N ASP A 565 31.66 -6.39 30.27
CA ASP A 565 32.35 -5.11 30.50
C ASP A 565 33.36 -5.15 31.66
N PHE A 566 34.59 -5.55 31.35
CA PHE A 566 35.83 -5.11 32.00
C PHE A 566 36.88 -4.87 30.90
N ASP A 567 36.92 -3.66 30.35
CA ASP A 567 38.18 -3.05 29.93
C ASP A 567 38.17 -1.65 30.58
N ASP A 568 39.05 -1.48 31.57
CA ASP A 568 39.27 -0.24 32.31
C ASP A 568 39.59 0.96 31.40
#